data_AF-A0A920FFE1-F1
#
_entry.id   AF-A0A920FFE1-F1
#
_cell.length_a   1.000
_cell.length_b   1.000
_cell.length_c   1.000
_cell.angle_alpha   90.00
_cell.angle_beta   90.00
_cell.angle_gamma   90.00
#
_symmetry.space_group_name_H-M   'P 1'
#
loop_
_entity.id
_entity.type
_entity.pdbx_description
1 polymer ?
#
loop_
_entity_poly.entity_id
_entity_poly.type
_entity_poly.pdbx_seq_one_letter_code
_entity_poly.pdbx_strand_id
1 'polypeptide(L)'
;MLIKILNGDAEVIQKYTISENGTVKISNELKVIKGQSEDNLMQSGWEGKISENTHSNIYRFGNQFELLSEFKNVKYYGRGPHENEIDRKQASNVGIYNCSVSDMSVMYARPQYFGNRCDNRWLEITNNSGLGLKIYGDSLFNFSVSHYSQKDLDSGPLKSSTQKHGKLMKPRENVFLNVDGYSMG
;
A
#
# COMPACT_ATOMS: atom_id res chain seq x y z
N MET A 1 9.36 -16.28 8.61
CA MET A 1 10.68 -15.65 8.42
C MET A 1 10.79 -14.48 9.39
N LEU A 2 11.92 -14.35 10.09
CA LEU A 2 12.25 -13.19 10.95
C LEU A 2 13.22 -12.28 10.18
N ILE A 3 12.93 -10.98 10.13
CA ILE A 3 13.71 -9.99 9.40
C ILE A 3 13.96 -8.80 10.33
N LYS A 4 15.21 -8.37 10.47
CA LYS A 4 15.52 -7.09 11.11
C LYS A 4 15.44 -5.97 10.08
N ILE A 5 14.70 -4.91 10.40
CA ILE A 5 14.53 -3.73 9.56
C ILE A 5 14.97 -2.48 10.34
N LEU A 6 15.04 -1.33 9.66
CA LEU A 6 15.36 -0.04 10.29
C LEU A 6 16.65 -0.11 11.11
N ASN A 7 17.73 -0.63 10.50
CA ASN A 7 19.03 -0.81 11.16
C ASN A 7 18.98 -1.62 12.47
N GLY A 8 17.99 -2.51 12.61
CA GLY A 8 17.81 -3.35 13.80
C GLY A 8 16.90 -2.75 14.88
N ASP A 9 16.28 -1.60 14.61
CA ASP A 9 15.35 -0.95 15.54
C ASP A 9 13.94 -1.56 15.49
N ALA A 10 13.66 -2.43 14.51
CA ALA A 10 12.46 -3.26 14.51
C ALA A 10 12.71 -4.63 13.88
N GLU A 11 11.86 -5.58 14.26
CA GLU A 11 11.80 -6.95 13.74
C GLU A 11 10.44 -7.19 13.08
N VAL A 12 10.46 -7.86 11.93
CA VAL A 12 9.25 -8.32 11.25
C VAL A 12 9.23 -9.83 11.24
N ILE A 13 8.12 -10.41 11.70
CA ILE A 13 7.83 -11.82 11.58
C ILE A 13 6.71 -11.97 10.55
N GLN A 14 7.03 -12.63 9.46
CA GLN A 14 6.04 -12.99 8.43
C GLN A 14 5.84 -14.51 8.41
N LYS A 15 4.58 -14.95 8.50
CA LYS A 15 4.21 -16.37 8.43
C LYS A 15 3.22 -16.58 7.30
N TYR A 16 3.42 -17.68 6.58
CA TYR A 16 2.56 -18.13 5.50
C TYR A 16 1.96 -19.47 5.90
N THR A 17 0.64 -19.60 5.78
CA THR A 17 -0.06 -20.88 5.91
C THR A 17 -0.76 -21.15 4.60
N ILE A 18 -0.36 -22.24 3.94
CA ILE A 18 -0.91 -22.66 2.66
C ILE A 18 -1.82 -23.85 2.93
N SER A 19 -3.07 -23.75 2.48
CA SER A 19 -4.06 -24.81 2.60
C SER A 19 -4.19 -25.58 1.28
N GLU A 20 -4.65 -26.83 1.36
CA GLU A 20 -4.83 -27.72 0.19
C GLU A 20 -5.79 -27.16 -0.86
N ASN A 21 -6.73 -26.30 -0.45
CA ASN A 21 -7.67 -25.62 -1.34
C ASN A 21 -7.09 -24.39 -2.05
N GLY A 22 -5.78 -24.15 -1.95
CA GLY A 22 -5.09 -23.02 -2.57
C GLY A 22 -5.19 -21.69 -1.79
N THR A 23 -5.82 -21.68 -0.61
CA THR A 23 -5.85 -20.49 0.25
C THR A 23 -4.47 -20.26 0.87
N VAL A 24 -4.00 -19.01 0.82
CA VAL A 24 -2.77 -18.58 1.48
C VAL A 24 -3.12 -17.54 2.54
N LYS A 25 -2.89 -17.86 3.81
CA LYS A 25 -2.96 -16.89 4.91
C LYS A 25 -1.58 -16.30 5.14
N ILE A 26 -1.49 -14.97 5.11
CA ILE A 26 -0.27 -14.21 5.40
C ILE A 26 -0.49 -13.44 6.69
N SER A 27 0.31 -13.69 7.71
CA SER A 27 0.33 -12.89 8.94
C SER A 27 1.65 -12.13 9.03
N ASN A 28 1.55 -10.81 9.20
CA ASN A 28 2.67 -9.92 9.43
C ASN A 28 2.61 -9.40 10.87
N GLU A 29 3.70 -9.56 11.60
CA GLU A 29 3.87 -9.00 12.94
C GLU A 29 5.10 -8.09 12.91
N LEU A 30 4.92 -6.86 13.37
CA LEU A 30 6.00 -5.90 13.56
C LEU A 30 6.26 -5.74 15.05
N LYS A 31 7.49 -5.99 15.48
CA LYS A 31 7.97 -5.75 16.82
C LYS A 31 8.98 -4.61 16.81
N VAL A 32 8.61 -3.49 17.40
CA VAL A 32 9.51 -2.34 17.56
C VAL A 32 10.45 -2.61 18.73
N ILE A 33 11.75 -2.52 18.49
CA ILE A 33 12.82 -2.67 19.48
C ILE A 33 13.22 -1.29 20.02
N LYS A 34 13.33 -0.30 19.13
CA LYS A 34 13.55 1.11 19.47
C LYS A 34 12.55 1.98 18.71
N GLY A 35 11.99 2.99 19.37
CA GLY A 35 10.94 3.81 18.74
C GLY A 35 11.45 4.91 17.80
N GLN A 36 12.67 5.42 18.00
CA GLN A 36 13.17 6.55 17.21
C GLN A 36 14.54 6.22 16.64
N SER A 37 14.67 6.36 15.31
CA SER A 37 15.94 6.23 14.60
C SER A 37 16.67 7.58 14.55
N GLU A 38 18.00 7.55 14.47
CA GLU A 38 18.82 8.76 14.27
C GLU A 38 18.55 9.41 12.91
N ASP A 39 18.23 8.61 11.88
CA ASP A 39 17.89 9.06 10.52
C ASP A 39 16.39 9.45 10.40
N ASN A 40 15.82 10.07 11.43
CA ASN A 40 14.39 10.38 11.48
C ASN A 40 13.99 11.49 10.49
N LEU A 41 13.53 11.10 9.29
CA LEU A 41 13.05 12.02 8.26
C LEU A 41 11.79 12.81 8.69
N MET A 42 11.06 12.33 9.71
CA MET A 42 9.87 13.02 10.25
C MET A 42 10.19 14.25 11.11
N GLN A 43 11.46 14.48 11.45
CA GLN A 43 11.85 15.55 12.36
C GLN A 43 12.43 16.81 11.71
N SER A 44 12.13 17.08 10.43
CA SER A 44 12.38 18.44 9.90
C SER A 44 11.51 19.53 10.58
N GLY A 45 10.58 19.15 11.48
CA GLY A 45 9.87 20.11 12.35
C GLY A 45 8.87 19.55 13.39
N TRP A 46 8.87 18.25 13.72
CA TRP A 46 7.91 17.65 14.68
C TRP A 46 8.59 17.07 15.92
N GLU A 47 8.38 17.69 17.08
CA GLU A 47 8.96 17.28 18.38
C GLU A 47 8.04 16.35 19.19
N GLY A 48 7.01 15.78 18.57
CA GLY A 48 6.02 14.98 19.27
C GLY A 48 6.56 13.64 19.77
N LYS A 49 5.93 13.12 20.83
CA LYS A 49 6.24 11.80 21.38
C LYS A 49 5.60 10.72 20.50
N ILE A 50 6.41 9.80 19.99
CA ILE A 50 5.93 8.57 19.34
C ILE A 50 5.24 7.65 20.35
N SER A 51 4.16 6.99 19.94
CA SER A 51 3.47 6.01 20.78
C SER A 51 4.35 4.80 21.09
N GLU A 52 4.07 4.13 22.21
CA GLU A 52 4.72 2.85 22.54
C GLU A 52 4.52 1.84 21.40
N ASN A 53 5.54 1.01 21.15
CA ASN A 53 5.57 0.02 20.07
C ASN A 53 5.43 0.59 18.64
N THR A 54 5.71 1.88 18.43
CA THR A 54 5.77 2.49 17.09
C THR A 54 7.15 3.03 16.77
N HIS A 55 7.46 3.16 15.48
CA HIS A 55 8.76 3.65 15.02
C HIS A 55 8.60 4.82 14.04
N SER A 56 9.43 5.86 14.21
CA SER A 56 9.36 7.13 13.45
C SER A 56 9.55 7.05 11.92
N ASN A 57 9.95 5.89 11.37
CA ASN A 57 10.26 5.72 9.95
C ASN A 57 9.37 4.64 9.31
N ILE A 58 8.17 4.39 9.87
CA ILE A 58 7.19 3.43 9.34
C ILE A 58 5.98 4.18 8.79
N TYR A 59 5.93 4.29 7.47
CA TYR A 59 4.85 4.98 6.76
C TYR A 59 3.71 4.03 6.38
N ARG A 60 4.04 2.81 5.98
CA ARG A 60 3.10 1.77 5.55
C ARG A 60 3.64 0.40 5.96
N PHE A 61 2.75 -0.51 6.33
CA PHE A 61 3.10 -1.89 6.67
C PHE A 61 2.07 -2.86 6.11
N GLY A 62 2.55 -3.76 5.26
CA GLY A 62 1.71 -4.55 4.38
C GLY A 62 2.49 -5.50 3.49
N ASN A 63 1.80 -6.02 2.47
CA ASN A 63 2.37 -6.87 1.44
C ASN A 63 2.25 -6.19 0.07
N GLN A 64 3.27 -6.37 -0.75
CA GLN A 64 3.26 -5.94 -2.15
C GLN A 64 3.22 -7.18 -3.05
N PHE A 65 2.39 -7.11 -4.08
CA PHE A 65 2.25 -8.12 -5.11
C PHE A 65 2.55 -7.49 -6.47
N GLU A 66 3.21 -8.25 -7.33
CA GLU A 66 3.38 -7.93 -8.74
C GLU A 66 2.63 -9.00 -9.54
N LEU A 67 1.65 -8.56 -10.31
CA LEU A 67 0.74 -9.40 -11.06
C LEU A 67 0.95 -9.19 -12.55
N LEU A 68 0.62 -10.22 -13.34
CA LEU A 68 0.62 -10.13 -14.80
C LEU A 68 -0.39 -9.09 -15.29
N SER A 69 -0.13 -8.55 -16.48
CA SER A 69 -0.92 -7.47 -17.11
C SER A 69 -2.40 -7.82 -17.34
N GLU A 70 -2.74 -9.11 -17.40
CA GLU A 70 -4.10 -9.57 -17.61
C GLU A 70 -5.03 -9.29 -16.41
N PHE A 71 -4.49 -9.18 -15.19
CA PHE A 71 -5.25 -8.99 -13.95
C PHE A 71 -5.61 -7.51 -13.76
N LYS A 72 -6.60 -7.04 -14.52
CA LYS A 72 -6.93 -5.62 -14.65
C LYS A 72 -8.30 -5.21 -14.11
N ASN A 73 -9.16 -6.16 -13.75
CA ASN A 73 -10.50 -5.89 -13.24
C ASN A 73 -10.46 -5.87 -11.71
N VAL A 74 -10.92 -4.79 -11.09
CA VAL A 74 -10.85 -4.56 -9.65
C VAL A 74 -12.25 -4.41 -9.07
N LYS A 75 -12.57 -5.25 -8.09
CA LYS A 75 -13.81 -5.15 -7.31
C LYS A 75 -13.47 -5.19 -5.83
N TYR A 76 -14.05 -4.30 -5.03
CA TYR A 76 -13.74 -4.25 -3.59
C TYR A 76 -14.94 -3.83 -2.77
N TYR A 77 -14.95 -4.22 -1.49
CA TYR A 77 -15.89 -3.74 -0.49
C TYR A 77 -15.16 -2.91 0.57
N GLY A 78 -15.29 -1.59 0.47
CA GLY A 78 -14.56 -0.62 1.29
C GLY A 78 -14.96 0.80 0.95
N ARG A 79 -14.09 1.78 1.24
CA ARG A 79 -14.39 3.19 0.94
C ARG A 79 -14.04 3.56 -0.49
N GLY A 80 -14.96 4.25 -1.15
CA GLY A 80 -14.77 4.70 -2.53
C GLY A 80 -15.82 5.73 -2.97
N PRO A 81 -15.96 5.97 -4.28
CA PRO A 81 -15.15 5.36 -5.37
C PRO A 81 -13.75 5.99 -5.51
N HIS A 82 -13.57 7.20 -5.00
CA HIS A 82 -12.33 7.99 -5.13
C HIS A 82 -11.26 7.59 -4.12
N GLU A 83 -10.02 8.00 -4.41
CA GLU A 83 -8.89 7.87 -3.49
C GLU A 83 -9.19 8.49 -2.12
N ASN A 84 -8.81 7.77 -1.07
CA ASN A 84 -8.96 8.22 0.30
C ASN A 84 -7.78 7.73 1.17
N GLU A 85 -7.51 8.48 2.23
CA GLU A 85 -6.46 8.20 3.23
C GLU A 85 -7.06 8.17 4.63
N ILE A 86 -6.34 7.62 5.61
CA ILE A 86 -6.88 7.38 6.95
C ILE A 86 -7.35 8.66 7.65
N ASP A 87 -6.73 9.79 7.33
CA ASP A 87 -7.02 11.14 7.80
C ASP A 87 -7.91 11.95 6.82
N ARG A 88 -8.12 11.45 5.59
CA ARG A 88 -8.93 12.06 4.52
C ARG A 88 -9.88 11.06 3.86
N LYS A 89 -10.86 10.56 4.62
CA LYS A 89 -11.84 9.54 4.14
C LYS A 89 -13.33 9.85 4.34
N GLN A 90 -13.67 11.00 4.91
CA GLN A 90 -15.07 11.34 5.23
C GLN A 90 -15.96 11.53 4.00
N ALA A 91 -15.39 11.88 2.85
CA ALA A 91 -16.10 12.01 1.59
C ALA A 91 -16.32 10.67 0.84
N SER A 92 -15.84 9.55 1.38
CA SER A 92 -15.88 8.24 0.71
C SER A 92 -16.75 7.26 1.47
N ASN A 93 -17.85 6.84 0.84
CA ASN A 93 -18.80 5.90 1.44
C ASN A 93 -18.29 4.47 1.38
N VAL A 94 -18.68 3.67 2.37
CA VAL A 94 -18.46 2.22 2.35
C VAL A 94 -19.47 1.56 1.40
N GLY A 95 -18.98 0.81 0.42
CA GLY A 95 -19.80 0.16 -0.59
C GLY A 95 -19.02 -0.83 -1.44
N ILE A 96 -19.72 -1.51 -2.34
CA ILE A 96 -19.08 -2.38 -3.34
C ILE A 96 -18.83 -1.54 -4.59
N TYR A 97 -17.57 -1.44 -4.99
CA TYR A 97 -17.15 -0.69 -6.17
C TYR A 97 -16.48 -1.62 -7.18
N ASN A 98 -16.62 -1.28 -8.47
CA ASN A 98 -16.02 -1.99 -9.59
C ASN A 98 -15.34 -0.99 -10.51
N CYS A 99 -14.11 -1.27 -10.94
CA CYS A 99 -13.30 -0.41 -11.79
C CYS A 99 -12.17 -1.21 -12.44
N SER A 100 -11.45 -0.62 -13.39
CA SER A 100 -10.19 -1.18 -13.87
C SER A 100 -9.00 -0.68 -13.05
N VAL A 101 -7.86 -1.37 -13.11
CA VAL A 101 -6.58 -0.89 -12.54
C VAL A 101 -6.23 0.51 -13.05
N SER A 102 -6.51 0.79 -14.32
CA SER A 102 -6.27 2.11 -14.93
C SER A 102 -7.12 3.22 -14.32
N ASP A 103 -8.37 2.94 -13.96
CA ASP A 103 -9.28 3.92 -13.34
C ASP A 103 -8.84 4.32 -11.92
N MET A 104 -7.98 3.51 -11.29
CA MET A 104 -7.47 3.78 -9.94
C MET A 104 -6.28 4.75 -9.92
N SER A 105 -5.76 5.13 -11.08
CA SER A 105 -4.58 5.98 -11.19
C SER A 105 -4.91 7.46 -10.99
N VAL A 106 -4.14 8.13 -10.12
CA VAL A 106 -4.23 9.59 -9.90
C VAL A 106 -2.90 10.21 -10.32
N MET A 107 -2.89 10.87 -11.47
CA MET A 107 -1.69 11.49 -12.04
C MET A 107 -1.46 12.87 -11.44
N TYR A 108 -0.87 12.90 -10.25
CA TYR A 108 -0.39 14.14 -9.64
C TYR A 108 0.70 14.82 -10.50
N ALA A 109 0.81 16.15 -10.39
CA ALA A 109 1.73 16.94 -11.21
C ALA A 109 3.19 16.44 -11.08
N ARG A 110 3.64 16.23 -9.85
CA ARG A 110 4.86 15.47 -9.54
C ARG A 110 4.43 14.05 -9.15
N PRO A 111 5.06 12.98 -9.70
CA PRO A 111 4.75 11.62 -9.29
C PRO A 111 4.96 11.44 -7.78
N GLN A 112 3.98 10.81 -7.14
CA GLN A 112 3.94 10.51 -5.71
C GLN A 112 3.07 9.26 -5.52
N TYR A 113 3.03 8.72 -4.30
CA TYR A 113 2.09 7.66 -3.95
C TYR A 113 0.63 8.11 -4.17
N PHE A 114 -0.19 7.21 -4.69
CA PHE A 114 -1.60 7.46 -4.97
C PHE A 114 -2.43 6.17 -4.98
N GLY A 115 -3.74 6.34 -5.13
CA GLY A 115 -4.70 5.29 -5.46
C GLY A 115 -5.16 4.50 -4.24
N ASN A 116 -4.81 4.93 -3.04
CA ASN A 116 -5.22 4.27 -1.82
C ASN A 116 -6.74 4.22 -1.66
N ARG A 117 -7.23 3.12 -1.09
CA ARG A 117 -8.59 2.94 -0.61
C ARG A 117 -8.50 2.39 0.79
N CYS A 118 -9.15 3.04 1.75
CA CYS A 118 -9.14 2.61 3.14
C CYS A 118 -10.35 1.75 3.52
N ASP A 119 -10.25 1.15 4.70
CA ASP A 119 -11.35 0.46 5.40
C ASP A 119 -11.98 -0.67 4.56
N ASN A 120 -11.16 -1.46 3.86
CA ASN A 120 -11.63 -2.55 3.00
C ASN A 120 -11.79 -3.85 3.78
N ARG A 121 -12.81 -4.63 3.40
CA ARG A 121 -13.10 -5.96 3.96
C ARG A 121 -12.61 -7.06 3.03
N TRP A 122 -12.78 -6.84 1.73
CA TRP A 122 -12.24 -7.72 0.69
C TRP A 122 -11.94 -6.93 -0.57
N LEU A 123 -11.00 -7.47 -1.35
CA LEU A 123 -10.57 -7.01 -2.66
C LEU A 123 -10.52 -8.21 -3.60
N GLU A 124 -10.93 -8.03 -4.83
CA GLU A 124 -10.84 -8.99 -5.91
C GLU A 124 -10.14 -8.33 -7.10
N ILE A 125 -9.12 -9.01 -7.64
CA ILE A 125 -8.42 -8.58 -8.85
C ILE A 125 -8.35 -9.75 -9.83
N THR A 126 -9.00 -9.59 -10.99
CA THR A 126 -9.21 -10.66 -11.96
C THR A 126 -8.84 -10.26 -13.37
N ASN A 127 -8.63 -11.26 -14.21
CA ASN A 127 -8.60 -11.11 -15.65
C ASN A 127 -10.03 -11.13 -16.23
N ASN A 128 -10.15 -11.13 -17.56
CA ASN A 128 -11.44 -11.10 -18.24
C ASN A 128 -12.22 -12.43 -18.18
N SER A 129 -11.57 -13.56 -17.85
CA SER A 129 -12.26 -14.84 -17.64
C SER A 129 -12.72 -15.05 -16.20
N GLY A 130 -12.45 -14.09 -15.31
CA GLY A 130 -12.79 -14.17 -13.88
C GLY A 130 -11.75 -14.90 -13.04
N LEU A 131 -10.63 -15.35 -13.62
CA LEU A 131 -9.50 -15.90 -12.87
C LEU A 131 -8.74 -14.76 -12.18
N GLY A 132 -8.35 -14.95 -10.92
CA GLY A 132 -7.59 -13.94 -10.20
C GLY A 132 -7.43 -14.21 -8.71
N LEU A 133 -7.13 -13.14 -7.97
CA LEU A 133 -6.94 -13.19 -6.53
C LEU A 133 -8.13 -12.54 -5.83
N LYS A 134 -8.59 -13.20 -4.76
CA LYS A 134 -9.52 -12.59 -3.81
C LYS A 134 -8.87 -12.55 -2.43
N ILE A 135 -8.76 -11.35 -1.91
CA ILE A 135 -8.04 -11.03 -0.67
C ILE A 135 -9.07 -10.64 0.38
N TYR A 136 -8.94 -11.24 1.55
CA TYR A 136 -9.73 -10.93 2.73
C TYR A 136 -8.80 -10.43 3.83
N GLY A 137 -9.25 -9.44 4.60
CA GLY A 137 -8.57 -9.04 5.81
C GLY A 137 -9.18 -9.71 7.03
N ASP A 138 -8.34 -10.16 7.98
CA ASP A 138 -8.78 -10.50 9.34
C ASP A 138 -9.27 -9.24 10.09
N SER A 139 -8.85 -8.06 9.62
CA SER A 139 -9.31 -6.72 10.01
C SER A 139 -9.50 -5.85 8.75
N LEU A 140 -9.99 -4.62 8.94
CA LEU A 140 -10.03 -3.66 7.85
C LEU A 140 -8.61 -3.34 7.35
N PHE A 141 -8.44 -3.29 6.04
CA PHE A 141 -7.15 -3.02 5.40
C PHE A 141 -7.25 -1.91 4.35
N ASN A 142 -6.11 -1.36 3.99
CA ASN A 142 -5.97 -0.40 2.90
C ASN A 142 -5.35 -1.09 1.68
N PHE A 143 -5.70 -0.65 0.47
CA PHE A 143 -5.03 -1.15 -0.72
C PHE A 143 -4.81 -0.05 -1.75
N SER A 144 -3.79 -0.21 -2.57
CA SER A 144 -3.62 0.56 -3.80
C SER A 144 -3.16 -0.36 -4.93
N VAL A 145 -3.61 -0.07 -6.15
CA VAL A 145 -3.24 -0.84 -7.33
C VAL A 145 -3.02 0.07 -8.52
N SER A 146 -1.94 -0.15 -9.27
CA SER A 146 -1.63 0.64 -10.47
C SER A 146 -0.65 -0.09 -11.40
N HIS A 147 -0.41 0.50 -12.57
CA HIS A 147 0.65 0.09 -13.50
C HIS A 147 2.02 0.74 -13.19
N TYR A 148 2.19 1.30 -11.98
CA TYR A 148 3.44 1.93 -11.53
C TYR A 148 3.93 1.26 -10.25
N SER A 149 5.19 0.85 -10.25
CA SER A 149 5.85 0.39 -9.03
C SER A 149 6.13 1.57 -8.10
N GLN A 150 6.36 1.30 -6.81
CA GLN A 150 6.74 2.35 -5.86
C GLN A 150 8.00 3.12 -6.31
N LYS A 151 8.97 2.42 -6.93
CA LYS A 151 10.18 3.03 -7.47
C LYS A 151 9.91 3.99 -8.65
N ASP A 152 8.86 3.73 -9.43
CA ASP A 152 8.49 4.64 -10.53
C ASP A 152 7.96 5.97 -9.97
N LEU A 153 7.14 5.88 -8.91
CA LEU A 153 6.50 7.02 -8.25
C LEU A 153 7.46 7.78 -7.32
N ASP A 154 8.55 7.16 -6.86
CA ASP A 154 9.56 7.83 -6.06
C ASP A 154 10.37 8.83 -6.92
N SER A 155 10.18 10.11 -6.61
CA SER A 155 10.87 11.22 -7.26
C SER A 155 12.06 11.72 -6.43
N GLY A 156 12.46 11.02 -5.36
CA GLY A 156 13.54 11.40 -4.47
C GLY A 156 13.24 12.60 -3.56
N PRO A 157 14.06 12.80 -2.50
CA PRO A 157 13.83 13.83 -1.49
C PRO A 157 14.02 15.25 -2.03
N LEU A 158 14.95 15.44 -2.97
CA LEU A 158 15.28 16.75 -3.52
C LEU A 158 14.59 16.95 -4.88
N LYS A 159 13.71 17.95 -4.99
CA LYS A 159 13.06 18.28 -6.25
C LYS A 159 14.06 18.69 -7.33
N SER A 160 15.14 19.37 -6.94
CA SER A 160 16.19 19.85 -7.84
C SER A 160 17.01 18.71 -8.47
N SER A 161 17.13 17.55 -7.82
CA SER A 161 17.88 16.41 -8.37
C SER A 161 17.11 15.63 -9.42
N THR A 162 15.78 15.67 -9.38
CA THR A 162 14.90 14.74 -10.10
C THR A 162 13.58 15.42 -10.45
N GLN A 163 13.59 16.20 -11.54
CA GLN A 163 12.36 16.79 -12.08
C GLN A 163 11.56 15.74 -12.86
N LYS A 164 10.48 15.23 -12.25
CA LYS A 164 9.54 14.28 -12.87
C LYS A 164 8.14 14.88 -12.95
N HIS A 165 7.40 14.51 -14.00
CA HIS A 165 6.02 14.95 -14.21
C HIS A 165 5.10 13.73 -14.41
N GLY A 166 3.99 13.66 -13.67
CA GLY A 166 3.06 12.51 -13.68
C GLY A 166 2.57 12.16 -15.08
N LYS A 167 2.20 13.17 -15.87
CA LYS A 167 1.72 12.98 -17.25
C LYS A 167 2.76 12.38 -18.21
N LEU A 168 4.06 12.44 -17.87
CA LEU A 168 5.14 11.88 -18.69
C LEU A 168 5.53 10.46 -18.24
N MET A 169 4.92 9.95 -17.17
CA MET A 169 5.17 8.61 -16.67
C MET A 169 4.57 7.57 -17.63
N LYS A 170 5.39 6.58 -18.01
CA LYS A 170 4.93 5.46 -18.82
C LYS A 170 4.48 4.31 -17.91
N PRO A 171 3.24 3.82 -18.03
CA PRO A 171 2.80 2.66 -17.28
C PRO A 171 3.60 1.43 -17.68
N ARG A 172 3.80 0.51 -16.73
CA ARG A 172 4.35 -0.82 -16.99
C ARG A 172 3.26 -1.77 -17.47
N GLU A 173 3.65 -2.90 -18.05
CA GLU A 173 2.71 -3.96 -18.38
C GLU A 173 2.14 -4.59 -17.11
N ASN A 174 3.00 -4.87 -16.13
CA ASN A 174 2.63 -5.51 -14.87
C ASN A 174 1.74 -4.61 -14.01
N VAL A 175 0.97 -5.24 -13.13
CA VAL A 175 0.11 -4.60 -12.13
C VAL A 175 0.75 -4.72 -10.75
N PHE A 176 0.90 -3.59 -10.07
CA PHE A 176 1.46 -3.52 -8.73
C PHE A 176 0.34 -3.29 -7.73
N LEU A 177 0.09 -4.29 -6.88
CA LEU A 177 -0.91 -4.25 -5.83
C LEU A 177 -0.21 -4.15 -4.47
N ASN A 178 -0.65 -3.22 -3.62
CA ASN A 178 -0.27 -3.15 -2.22
C ASN A 178 -1.48 -3.43 -1.34
N VAL A 179 -1.30 -4.21 -0.29
CA VAL A 179 -2.31 -4.52 0.73
C VAL A 179 -1.72 -4.24 2.10
N ASP A 180 -2.19 -3.17 2.74
CA ASP A 180 -1.60 -2.62 3.96
C ASP A 180 -2.56 -2.78 5.14
N GLY A 181 -2.05 -3.37 6.23
CA GLY A 181 -2.76 -3.37 7.52
C GLY A 181 -2.56 -2.08 8.30
N TYR A 182 -1.58 -1.28 7.92
CA TYR A 182 -1.28 0.02 8.52
C TYR A 182 -0.75 0.99 7.46
N SER A 183 -1.23 2.23 7.51
CA SER A 183 -0.66 3.37 6.81
C SER A 183 -0.78 4.60 7.69
N MET A 184 0.22 5.47 7.62
CA MET A 184 0.13 6.83 8.15
C MET A 184 -0.75 7.69 7.20
N GLY A 185 -1.44 8.68 7.76
CA GLY A 185 -2.19 9.71 7.02
C GLY A 185 -1.31 10.93 6.78
#